data_AF-W0DGS1-F1
#
_entry.id   AF-W0DGS1-F1
#
_cell.length_a   1.000
_cell.length_b   1.000
_cell.length_c   1.000
_cell.angle_alpha   90.00
_cell.angle_beta   90.00
_cell.angle_gamma   90.00
#
_symmetry.space_group_name_H-M   'P 1'
#
loop_
_entity.id
_entity.type
_entity.pdbx_description
1 polymer ?
#
loop_
_entity_poly.entity_id
_entity_poly.type
_entity_poly.pdbx_seq_one_letter_code
_entity_poly.pdbx_strand_id
1 'polypeptide(L)'
;MRLLAENPELTQRELAEALGISLGATNYCLRALIDKGLVKAENFRKSHRKRAYLYTLTPSGIAEKLRVTRAFLARKQAEYVAIEREIEQLRQELQEEGRP
;
A
#
# COMPACT_ATOMS: atom_id res chain seq x y z
N MET A 1 3.69 -2.83 2.14
CA MET A 1 2.93 -3.95 2.75
C MET A 1 2.08 -4.72 1.74
N ARG A 2 1.51 -4.12 0.69
CA ARG A 2 0.72 -4.83 -0.33
C ARG A 2 1.53 -5.93 -1.05
N LEU A 3 2.68 -5.57 -1.63
CA LEU A 3 3.57 -6.51 -2.33
C LEU A 3 4.03 -7.68 -1.46
N LEU A 4 4.34 -7.43 -0.18
CA LEU A 4 4.74 -8.49 0.77
C LEU A 4 3.62 -9.48 1.08
N ALA A 5 2.37 -9.04 1.02
CA ALA A 5 1.21 -9.91 1.23
C ALA A 5 0.87 -10.75 0.00
N GLU A 6 1.08 -10.19 -1.19
CA GLU A 6 0.75 -10.84 -2.47
C GLU A 6 1.89 -11.75 -2.95
N ASN A 7 3.15 -11.39 -2.70
CA ASN A 7 4.34 -12.09 -3.19
C ASN A 7 5.43 -12.12 -2.09
N PRO A 8 5.33 -13.01 -1.09
CA PRO A 8 6.26 -13.03 0.04
C PRO A 8 7.69 -13.46 -0.33
N GLU A 9 7.85 -14.11 -1.48
CA GLU A 9 9.14 -14.64 -1.99
C GLU A 9 10.01 -13.60 -2.69
N LEU A 10 9.51 -12.38 -2.88
CA LEU A 10 10.28 -11.32 -3.54
C LEU A 10 11.55 -10.98 -2.74
N THR A 11 12.66 -10.95 -3.46
CA THR A 11 13.91 -10.43 -2.93
C THR A 11 13.84 -8.91 -2.73
N GLN A 12 14.78 -8.36 -1.95
CA GLN A 12 14.86 -6.92 -1.74
C GLN A 12 15.05 -6.13 -3.06
N ARG A 13 15.74 -6.72 -4.05
CA ARG A 13 15.95 -6.09 -5.37
C ARG A 13 14.66 -6.06 -6.19
N GLU A 14 13.95 -7.17 -6.25
CA GLU A 14 12.65 -7.22 -6.95
C GLU A 14 11.61 -6.31 -6.27
N LEU A 15 11.65 -6.20 -4.93
CA LEU A 15 10.84 -5.21 -4.21
C LEU A 15 11.21 -3.77 -4.58
N ALA A 16 12.50 -3.46 -4.72
CA ALA A 16 12.96 -2.13 -5.10
C ALA A 16 12.49 -1.76 -6.52
N GLU A 17 12.62 -2.69 -7.46
CA GLU A 17 12.15 -2.53 -8.84
C GLU A 17 10.63 -2.35 -8.89
N ALA A 18 9.86 -3.20 -8.19
CA ALA A 18 8.40 -3.10 -8.16
C ALA A 18 7.88 -1.82 -7.48
N LEU A 19 8.64 -1.26 -6.53
CA LEU A 19 8.30 -0.02 -5.83
C LEU A 19 8.83 1.23 -6.55
N GLY A 20 9.71 1.08 -7.54
CA GLY A 20 10.37 2.21 -8.21
C GLY A 20 11.30 3.02 -7.30
N ILE A 21 11.88 2.39 -6.26
CA ILE A 21 12.77 3.05 -5.29
C ILE A 21 14.15 2.36 -5.25
N SER A 22 15.13 3.01 -4.63
CA SER A 22 16.47 2.41 -4.50
C SER A 22 16.47 1.18 -3.59
N LEU A 23 17.44 0.29 -3.78
CA LEU A 23 17.65 -0.87 -2.89
C LEU A 23 17.90 -0.44 -1.45
N GLY A 24 18.62 0.67 -1.23
CA GLY A 24 18.86 1.24 0.09
C GLY A 24 17.57 1.70 0.78
N ALA A 25 16.71 2.42 0.06
CA ALA A 25 15.39 2.85 0.56
C ALA A 25 14.49 1.65 0.86
N THR A 26 14.52 0.62 0.00
CA THR A 26 13.78 -0.63 0.21
C THR A 26 14.24 -1.34 1.49
N ASN A 27 15.55 -1.49 1.68
CA ASN A 27 16.12 -2.11 2.88
C ASN A 27 15.80 -1.30 4.15
N TYR A 28 15.85 0.03 4.08
CA TYR A 28 15.44 0.90 5.19
C TYR A 28 13.98 0.66 5.59
N CYS A 29 13.07 0.66 4.61
CA CYS A 29 11.65 0.40 4.85
C CYS A 29 11.40 -1.00 5.43
N LEU A 30 12.07 -2.03 4.90
CA LEU A 30 11.95 -3.41 5.40
C LEU A 30 12.41 -3.52 6.85
N ARG A 31 13.57 -2.94 7.19
CA ARG A 31 14.07 -2.91 8.57
C ARG A 31 13.09 -2.21 9.50
N ALA A 32 12.60 -1.03 9.12
CA ALA A 32 11.63 -0.30 9.92
C ALA A 32 10.33 -1.10 10.15
N LEU A 33 9.88 -1.91 9.17
CA LEU A 33 8.71 -2.79 9.34
C LEU A 33 9.01 -4.01 10.21
N ILE A 34 10.23 -4.55 10.15
CA ILE A 34 10.70 -5.65 11.00
C ILE A 34 10.85 -5.19 12.45
N ASP A 35 11.48 -4.03 12.68
CA ASP A 35 11.70 -3.45 14.01
C ASP A 35 10.37 -3.12 14.71
N LYS A 36 9.34 -2.76 13.93
CA LYS A 36 7.95 -2.57 14.41
C LYS A 36 7.19 -3.89 14.61
N GLY A 37 7.79 -5.04 14.29
CA GLY A 37 7.15 -6.35 14.38
C GLY A 37 6.03 -6.60 13.37
N LEU A 38 5.94 -5.80 12.30
CA LEU A 38 4.89 -5.91 11.27
C LEU A 38 5.26 -6.90 10.16
N VAL A 39 6.56 -7.11 9.95
CA VAL A 39 7.11 -8.04 8.96
C VAL A 39 8.09 -8.96 9.66
N LYS A 40 8.04 -10.24 9.33
CA LYS A 40 9.05 -11.23 9.71
C LYS A 40 9.90 -11.56 8.49
N ALA A 41 11.21 -11.63 8.68
CA ALA A 41 12.15 -12.08 7.66
C ALA A 41 12.61 -13.51 8.00
N GLU A 42 12.39 -14.45 7.09
CA GLU A 42 12.85 -15.84 7.23
C GLU A 42 13.89 -16.17 6.17
N ASN A 43 14.99 -16.81 6.58
CA ASN A 43 16.09 -17.17 5.68
C ASN A 43 15.78 -18.48 4.94
N PHE A 44 15.77 -18.45 3.61
CA PHE A 44 15.82 -19.68 2.81
C PHE A 44 17.27 -20.18 2.71
N ARG A 45 17.61 -21.29 3.39
CA ARG A 45 18.89 -22.02 3.22
C ARG A 45 18.80 -23.15 2.18
N LYS A 46 17.97 -23.02 1.13
CA LYS A 46 17.66 -24.15 0.23
C LYS A 46 18.41 -24.19 -1.10
N SER A 47 19.38 -23.31 -1.37
CA SER A 47 20.22 -23.43 -2.56
C SER A 47 21.60 -22.82 -2.33
N HIS A 48 22.64 -23.56 -2.71
CA HIS A 48 24.06 -23.25 -2.55
C HIS A 48 24.53 -21.90 -3.16
N ARG A 49 23.67 -21.11 -3.80
CA ARG A 49 24.07 -19.89 -4.53
C ARG A 49 23.30 -18.60 -4.25
N LYS A 50 22.20 -18.59 -3.49
CA LYS A 50 21.47 -17.33 -3.18
C LYS A 50 20.83 -17.35 -1.79
N ARG A 51 21.20 -16.41 -0.91
CA ARG A 51 20.47 -16.14 0.35
C ARG A 51 19.25 -15.28 0.00
N ALA A 52 18.10 -15.92 -0.19
CA ALA A 52 16.83 -15.22 -0.33
C ALA A 52 16.16 -15.15 1.05
N TYR A 53 15.66 -13.96 1.40
CA TYR A 53 14.82 -13.76 2.58
C TYR A 53 13.36 -13.79 2.14
N LEU A 54 12.54 -14.57 2.83
CA LEU A 54 11.09 -14.54 2.73
C LEU A 54 10.57 -13.46 3.67
N TYR A 55 9.77 -12.53 3.15
CA TYR A 55 9.18 -11.45 3.93
C TYR A 55 7.68 -11.69 4.08
N THR A 56 7.26 -12.01 5.30
CA THR A 56 5.85 -12.34 5.59
C THR A 56 5.26 -11.37 6.60
N LEU A 57 4.02 -10.95 6.39
CA LEU A 57 3.30 -10.14 7.37
C LEU A 57 3.02 -10.97 8.63
N THR A 58 3.27 -10.36 9.79
CA THR A 58 2.84 -10.91 11.07
C THR A 58 1.35 -10.64 11.28
N PRO A 59 0.68 -11.26 12.27
CA PRO A 59 -0.70 -10.91 12.62
C PRO A 59 -0.90 -9.41 12.91
N SER A 60 0.07 -8.78 13.58
CA SER A 60 0.07 -7.32 13.80
C SER A 60 0.28 -6.54 12.50
N GLY A 61 1.12 -7.03 11.59
CA GLY A 61 1.28 -6.47 10.25
C GLY A 61 0.01 -6.52 9.41
N ILE A 62 -0.76 -7.61 9.51
CA ILE A 62 -2.07 -7.75 8.84
C ILE A 62 -3.07 -6.74 9.42
N ALA A 63 -3.14 -6.65 10.75
CA ALA A 63 -4.02 -5.69 11.43
C ALA A 63 -3.68 -4.24 11.03
N GLU A 64 -2.41 -3.90 10.98
CA GLU A 64 -1.94 -2.57 10.59
C GLU A 64 -2.23 -2.27 9.11
N LYS A 65 -2.00 -3.23 8.21
CA LYS A 65 -2.39 -3.11 6.80
C LYS A 65 -3.88 -2.80 6.69
N LEU A 66 -4.73 -3.55 7.40
CA LEU A 66 -6.17 -3.33 7.38
C LEU A 66 -6.57 -1.96 7.91
N ARG A 67 -5.94 -1.51 9.02
CA ARG A 67 -6.18 -0.19 9.60
C ARG A 67 -5.90 0.93 8.59
N VAL A 68 -4.74 0.88 7.94
CA VAL A 68 -4.35 1.87 6.91
C VAL A 68 -5.27 1.79 5.69
N THR A 69 -5.62 0.59 5.23
CA THR A 69 -6.53 0.41 4.09
C THR A 69 -7.92 0.97 4.39
N ARG A 70 -8.48 0.76 5.59
CA ARG A 70 -9.78 1.31 5.99
C ARG A 70 -9.75 2.84 6.01
N ALA A 71 -8.71 3.44 6.58
CA ALA A 71 -8.56 4.90 6.60
C ALA A 71 -8.47 5.48 5.18
N PHE A 72 -7.71 4.83 4.29
CA PHE A 72 -7.62 5.23 2.89
C PHE A 72 -8.97 5.13 2.16
N LEU A 73 -9.72 4.05 2.39
CA LEU A 73 -11.05 3.86 1.79
C LEU A 73 -12.03 4.95 2.25
N ALA A 74 -12.07 5.24 3.56
CA ALA A 74 -12.94 6.28 4.11
C ALA A 74 -12.64 7.65 3.49
N ARG A 75 -11.35 7.99 3.32
CA ARG A 75 -10.95 9.21 2.62
C ARG A 75 -11.43 9.24 1.18
N LYS A 76 -11.29 8.14 0.44
CA LYS A 76 -11.74 8.04 -0.96
C LYS A 76 -13.26 8.17 -1.09
N GLN A 77 -14.01 7.61 -0.15
CA GLN A 77 -15.47 7.75 -0.11
C GLN A 77 -15.89 9.20 0.16
N ALA A 78 -15.21 9.89 1.08
CA ALA A 78 -15.47 11.30 1.35
C ALA A 78 -15.17 12.18 0.12
N GLU A 79 -14.03 11.93 -0.55
CA GLU A 79 -13.67 12.59 -1.81
C GLU A 79 -14.74 12.36 -2.90
N TYR A 80 -15.22 11.12 -3.04
CA TYR A 80 -16.27 10.77 -4.00
C TYR A 80 -17.58 11.53 -3.73
N VAL A 81 -18.06 11.54 -2.49
CA VAL A 81 -19.29 12.26 -2.10
C VAL A 81 -19.15 13.77 -2.32
N ALA A 82 -17.98 14.34 -2.07
CA ALA A 82 -17.73 15.75 -2.34
C ALA A 82 -17.84 16.08 -3.83
N ILE A 83 -17.26 15.24 -4.69
CA ILE A 83 -17.35 15.38 -6.15
C ILE A 83 -18.81 15.24 -6.63
N GLU A 84 -19.57 14.28 -6.10
CA GLU A 84 -20.99 14.15 -6.46
C GLU A 84 -21.81 15.40 -6.13
N ARG A 85 -21.54 16.01 -4.97
CA ARG A 85 -22.21 17.26 -4.56
C ARG A 85 -21.84 18.42 -5.47
N GLU A 86 -20.56 18.54 -5.83
CA GLU A 86 -20.08 19.56 -6.76
C GLU A 86 -20.74 19.41 -8.14
N ILE A 87 -20.83 18.18 -8.65
CA ILE A 87 -21.53 17.90 -9.92
C ILE A 87 -23.00 18.32 -9.85
N GLU A 88 -23.68 18.04 -8.74
CA GLU A 88 -25.09 18.41 -8.57
C GLU A 88 -25.28 19.92 -8.50
N GLN A 89 -24.39 20.64 -7.81
CA GLN A 89 -24.39 22.10 -7.79
C GLN A 89 -24.20 22.69 -9.19
N LEU A 90 -23.20 22.22 -9.93
CA LEU A 90 -22.94 22.66 -11.30
C LEU A 90 -24.13 22.38 -12.24
N ARG A 91 -24.86 21.27 -12.04
CA ARG A 91 -26.07 20.97 -12.79
C ARG A 91 -27.21 21.95 -12.50
N GLN A 92 -27.37 22.37 -11.24
CA GLN A 92 -28.37 23.34 -10.84
C GLN A 92 -28.05 24.72 -11.42
N GLU A 93 -26.80 25.17 -11.32
CA GLU A 93 -26.33 26.42 -11.93
C GLU A 93 -26.64 26.48 -13.43
N LEU A 94 -26.35 25.40 -14.18
CA LEU A 94 -26.68 25.32 -15.61
C LEU A 94 -28.19 25.39 -15.90
N GLN A 95 -29.04 24.87 -15.01
CA GLN A 95 -30.50 24.96 -15.17
C GLN A 95 -31.03 26.36 -14.87
N GLU A 96 -30.40 27.09 -13.94
CA GLU A 96 -30.74 28.47 -13.61
C GLU A 96 -30.30 29.45 -14.70
N GLU A 97 -29.09 29.29 -15.25
CA GLU A 97 -28.59 30.10 -16.38
C GLU A 97 -29.29 29.79 -17.71
N GLY A 98 -29.84 28.59 -17.87
CA GLY A 98 -30.60 28.16 -19.05
C GLY A 98 -32.08 28.61 -19.06
N ARG A 99 -32.53 29.39 -18.08
CA ARG A 99 -33.92 29.85 -17.97
C ARG A 99 -34.07 31.21 -18.69
N PRO A 100 -34.95 31.34 -19.69
CA PRO A 100 -35.13 32.58 -20.46
C PRO A 100 -35.70 33.74 -19.62
#